data_AF-A0A8S3S1F5-F1
#
_entry.id   AF-A0A8S3S1F5-F1
#
_cell.length_a   1.000
_cell.length_b   1.000
_cell.length_c   1.000
_cell.angle_alpha   90.00
_cell.angle_beta   90.00
_cell.angle_gamma   90.00
#
_symmetry.space_group_name_H-M   'P 1'
#
loop_
_entity.id
_entity.type
_entity.pdbx_description
1 polymer ?
#
loop_
_entity_poly.entity_id
_entity_poly.type
_entity_poly.pdbx_seq_one_letter_code
_entity_poly.pdbx_strand_id
1 'polypeptide(L)'
;MLTQRNDTSFMTKECTPEKATRLAFSFKGTIIPPALPNRLISACLSMWTVKKYEGKQLLFSGFIGLSFDMAHDIVVCVEGNKILLYIVHKTSNGLIVPDIATGIKETMFTTLERISEFYQSAVHVSSNSQKLPFHVEYSCSKLECFITEETALTTDEWICDKHKLSHTNEKWNIWNQNQKKEQCEENCQEIREENMDFIPTDEILDELAHVIGVVSFQLGVELGLSITSLDIIQHDNGRDLVAQCKAILYKWRKDLTVKPTIEVLHNALVNVGKGSQCLEEIIKSKGVKKYIPEEEKDEVEKKGKEKNILEKMNHFKKKK
;
A
#
# COMPACT_ATOMS: atom_id res chain seq x y z
N MET A 1 -21.94 -4.72 27.62
CA MET A 1 -22.96 -5.80 27.63
C MET A 1 -22.62 -6.76 26.49
N LEU A 2 -22.00 -7.91 26.79
CA LEU A 2 -21.75 -8.96 25.80
C LEU A 2 -23.06 -9.73 25.59
N THR A 3 -23.71 -9.59 24.45
CA THR A 3 -24.93 -10.34 24.15
C THR A 3 -24.56 -11.76 23.73
N GLN A 4 -25.13 -12.77 24.40
CA GLN A 4 -24.85 -14.21 24.14
C GLN A 4 -25.41 -14.74 22.81
N ARG A 5 -26.09 -13.92 22.00
CA ARG A 5 -26.55 -14.33 20.68
C ARG A 5 -25.46 -14.06 19.66
N ASN A 6 -24.80 -15.12 19.20
CA ASN A 6 -24.07 -15.11 17.93
C ASN A 6 -25.08 -14.85 16.82
N ASP A 7 -25.32 -13.57 16.53
CA ASP A 7 -26.09 -13.16 15.37
C ASP A 7 -25.23 -13.42 14.12
N THR A 8 -25.28 -14.66 13.63
CA THR A 8 -24.52 -15.10 12.46
C THR A 8 -25.09 -14.56 11.15
N SER A 9 -26.19 -13.78 11.21
CA SER A 9 -26.83 -13.20 10.02
C SER A 9 -25.86 -12.31 9.23
N PHE A 10 -24.97 -11.57 9.91
CA PHE A 10 -23.94 -10.79 9.25
C PHE A 10 -22.95 -11.70 8.50
N MET A 11 -22.48 -12.77 9.15
CA MET A 11 -21.55 -13.72 8.54
C MET A 11 -22.15 -14.39 7.31
N THR A 12 -23.41 -14.81 7.39
CA THR A 12 -24.07 -15.51 6.28
C THR A 12 -24.44 -14.60 5.12
N LYS A 13 -24.74 -13.31 5.38
CA LYS A 13 -25.15 -12.36 4.34
C LYS A 13 -23.99 -11.56 3.73
N GLU A 14 -23.00 -11.19 4.53
CA GLU A 14 -21.95 -10.25 4.13
C GLU A 14 -20.58 -10.93 3.95
N CYS A 15 -20.26 -11.97 4.74
CA CYS A 15 -18.97 -12.67 4.64
C CYS A 15 -19.00 -13.80 3.60
N THR A 16 -19.58 -13.52 2.43
CA THR A 16 -19.68 -14.48 1.33
C THR A 16 -18.47 -14.40 0.41
N PRO A 17 -18.14 -15.46 -0.35
CA PRO A 17 -17.01 -15.45 -1.28
C PRO A 17 -17.08 -14.32 -2.33
N GLU A 18 -18.28 -13.84 -2.66
CA GLU A 18 -18.49 -12.77 -3.63
C GLU A 18 -18.15 -11.38 -3.08
N LYS A 19 -18.24 -11.19 -1.76
CA LYS A 19 -18.03 -9.89 -1.10
C LYS A 19 -16.77 -9.82 -0.25
N ALA A 20 -16.28 -10.97 0.21
CA ALA A 20 -15.22 -11.04 1.21
C ALA A 20 -14.03 -11.86 0.72
N THR A 21 -12.84 -11.44 1.18
CA THR A 21 -11.63 -12.27 1.20
C THR A 21 -11.33 -12.71 2.62
N ARG A 22 -10.75 -13.89 2.78
CA ARG A 22 -10.56 -14.55 4.08
C ARG A 22 -9.17 -15.13 4.23
N LEU A 23 -8.56 -14.91 5.39
CA LEU A 23 -7.37 -15.60 5.86
C LEU A 23 -7.60 -16.18 7.27
N ALA A 24 -6.76 -17.12 7.67
CA ALA A 24 -6.77 -17.68 9.02
C ALA A 24 -5.38 -17.62 9.66
N PHE A 25 -5.34 -17.25 10.94
CA PHE A 25 -4.21 -17.51 11.82
C PHE A 25 -4.48 -18.81 12.58
N SER A 26 -3.79 -19.87 12.19
CA SER A 26 -4.00 -21.22 12.68
C SER A 26 -3.04 -21.52 13.82
N PHE A 27 -3.57 -21.83 14.99
CA PHE A 27 -2.81 -22.13 16.20
C PHE A 27 -2.33 -23.58 16.17
N LYS A 28 -1.06 -23.81 16.54
CA LYS A 28 -0.46 -25.17 16.57
C LYS A 28 -1.15 -26.12 17.55
N GLY A 29 -1.82 -25.60 18.59
CA GLY A 29 -2.61 -26.40 19.52
C GLY A 29 -4.00 -26.74 19.01
N THR A 30 -4.73 -27.58 19.75
CA THR A 30 -6.11 -27.98 19.41
C THR A 30 -7.15 -26.89 19.65
N ILE A 31 -6.88 -26.00 20.61
CA ILE A 31 -7.77 -24.90 21.01
C ILE A 31 -6.91 -23.68 21.29
N ILE A 32 -7.34 -22.52 20.82
CA ILE A 32 -6.69 -21.25 21.16
C ILE A 32 -7.01 -20.91 22.63
N PRO A 33 -6.00 -20.67 23.48
CA PRO A 33 -6.23 -20.18 24.84
C PRO A 33 -7.15 -18.95 24.83
N PRO A 34 -8.30 -18.93 25.56
CA PRO A 34 -9.31 -17.86 25.46
C PRO A 34 -8.78 -16.45 25.72
N ALA A 35 -7.67 -16.33 26.44
CA ALA A 35 -7.02 -15.07 26.75
C ALA A 35 -6.38 -14.40 25.52
N LEU A 36 -5.94 -15.16 24.51
CA LEU A 36 -5.37 -14.65 23.27
C LEU A 36 -6.41 -13.90 22.40
N PRO A 37 -7.54 -14.51 22.00
CA PRO A 37 -8.52 -13.84 21.16
C PRO A 37 -9.20 -12.68 21.87
N ASN A 38 -9.40 -12.75 23.19
CA ASN A 38 -9.93 -11.62 23.95
C ASN A 38 -8.98 -10.41 23.93
N ARG A 39 -7.67 -10.64 24.04
CA ARG A 39 -6.66 -9.58 23.91
C ARG A 39 -6.59 -9.05 22.47
N LEU A 40 -6.69 -9.93 21.47
CA LEU A 40 -6.72 -9.50 20.07
C LEU A 40 -7.95 -8.63 19.80
N ILE A 41 -9.14 -9.06 20.19
CA ILE A 41 -10.38 -8.27 20.07
C ILE A 41 -10.22 -6.93 20.78
N SER A 42 -9.63 -6.90 21.96
CA SER A 42 -9.34 -5.65 22.69
C SER A 42 -8.38 -4.73 21.92
N ALA A 43 -7.36 -5.28 21.25
CA ALA A 43 -6.46 -4.50 20.42
C ALA A 43 -7.20 -3.96 19.19
N CYS A 44 -8.03 -4.78 18.52
CA CYS A 44 -8.86 -4.34 17.41
C CYS A 44 -9.78 -3.17 17.77
N LEU A 45 -10.36 -3.18 18.98
CA LEU A 45 -11.19 -2.08 19.50
C LEU A 45 -10.43 -0.76 19.68
N SER A 46 -9.11 -0.81 19.83
CA SER A 46 -8.28 0.40 19.92
C SER A 46 -7.94 0.99 18.54
N MET A 47 -8.08 0.19 17.48
CA MET A 47 -7.72 0.57 16.11
C MET A 47 -8.94 0.94 15.26
N TRP A 48 -10.07 0.27 15.48
CA TRP A 48 -11.24 0.39 14.62
C TRP A 48 -12.55 0.53 15.38
N THR A 49 -13.54 1.10 14.72
CA THR A 49 -14.86 1.31 15.31
C THR A 49 -15.73 0.07 15.16
N VAL A 50 -16.41 -0.35 16.23
CA VAL A 50 -17.35 -1.47 16.20
C VAL A 50 -18.48 -1.20 15.20
N LYS A 51 -18.67 -2.13 14.27
CA LYS A 51 -19.73 -2.06 13.26
C LYS A 51 -21.09 -2.27 13.91
N LYS A 52 -22.08 -1.51 13.42
CA LYS A 52 -23.50 -1.77 13.70
C LYS A 52 -24.14 -2.46 12.50
N TYR A 53 -24.90 -3.53 12.75
CA TYR A 53 -25.69 -4.24 11.76
C TYR A 53 -27.09 -4.49 12.29
N GLU A 54 -28.12 -4.12 11.52
CA GLU A 54 -29.53 -4.20 11.93
C GLU A 54 -29.77 -3.60 13.34
N GLY A 55 -29.10 -2.47 13.63
CA GLY A 55 -29.19 -1.76 14.90
C GLY A 55 -28.36 -2.34 16.06
N LYS A 56 -27.69 -3.48 15.88
CA LYS A 56 -26.89 -4.16 16.92
C LYS A 56 -25.39 -3.98 16.70
N GLN A 57 -24.63 -3.84 17.78
CA GLN A 57 -23.16 -3.87 17.71
C GLN A 57 -22.66 -5.29 17.44
N LEU A 58 -21.76 -5.43 16.48
CA LEU A 58 -21.10 -6.69 16.13
C LEU A 58 -19.92 -6.96 17.07
N LEU A 59 -20.19 -7.22 18.35
CA LEU A 59 -19.19 -7.53 19.36
C LEU A 59 -19.68 -8.63 20.29
N PHE A 60 -19.14 -9.84 20.12
CA PHE A 60 -19.49 -11.03 20.90
C PHE A 60 -18.22 -11.77 21.38
N SER A 61 -18.40 -12.78 22.22
CA SER A 61 -17.28 -13.60 22.66
C SER A 61 -16.66 -14.35 21.46
N GLY A 62 -15.41 -14.05 21.13
CA GLY A 62 -14.72 -14.66 19.99
C GLY A 62 -15.18 -14.14 18.63
N PHE A 63 -15.90 -13.02 18.57
CA PHE A 63 -16.35 -12.40 17.32
C PHE A 63 -16.37 -10.88 17.44
N ILE A 64 -15.83 -10.18 16.43
CA ILE A 64 -15.97 -8.74 16.30
C ILE A 64 -16.09 -8.35 14.81
N GLY A 65 -17.05 -7.48 14.51
CA GLY A 65 -17.18 -6.78 13.24
C GLY A 65 -16.84 -5.30 13.43
N LEU A 66 -16.02 -4.77 12.53
CA LEU A 66 -15.40 -3.46 12.62
C LEU A 66 -15.60 -2.71 11.30
N SER A 67 -15.86 -1.40 11.38
CA SER A 67 -15.82 -0.52 10.21
C SER A 67 -14.38 -0.10 9.98
N PHE A 68 -13.84 -0.38 8.79
CA PHE A 68 -12.50 0.08 8.41
C PHE A 68 -12.59 1.43 7.70
N ASP A 69 -13.39 1.50 6.64
CA ASP A 69 -13.67 2.73 5.90
C ASP A 69 -15.14 2.77 5.42
N MET A 70 -15.44 3.61 4.41
CA MET A 70 -16.79 3.72 3.84
C MET A 70 -17.21 2.52 2.99
N ALA A 71 -16.30 1.69 2.51
CA ALA A 71 -16.56 0.59 1.58
C ALA A 71 -16.22 -0.80 2.17
N HIS A 72 -15.38 -0.84 3.20
CA HIS A 72 -14.80 -2.04 3.78
C HIS A 72 -15.15 -2.20 5.25
N ASP A 73 -15.50 -3.43 5.61
CA ASP A 73 -15.63 -3.89 6.98
C ASP A 73 -14.59 -4.99 7.26
N ILE A 74 -14.13 -5.08 8.51
CA ILE A 74 -13.24 -6.14 8.99
C ILE A 74 -14.03 -7.04 9.94
N VAL A 75 -13.92 -8.35 9.78
CA VAL A 75 -14.47 -9.30 10.74
C VAL A 75 -13.38 -10.20 11.26
N VAL A 76 -13.32 -10.33 12.58
CA VAL A 76 -12.45 -11.28 13.26
C VAL A 76 -13.33 -12.25 14.03
N CYS A 77 -13.21 -13.55 13.74
CA CYS A 77 -13.91 -14.59 14.50
C CYS A 77 -12.99 -15.75 14.87
N VAL A 78 -13.33 -16.45 15.95
CA VAL A 78 -12.52 -17.54 16.50
C VAL A 78 -13.29 -18.84 16.34
N GLU A 79 -12.69 -19.79 15.62
CA GLU A 79 -13.28 -21.09 15.31
C GLU A 79 -12.28 -22.20 15.61
N GLY A 80 -12.49 -22.92 16.72
CA GLY A 80 -11.62 -24.00 17.16
C GLY A 80 -10.18 -23.54 17.42
N ASN A 81 -9.26 -23.96 16.57
CA ASN A 81 -7.86 -23.56 16.63
C ASN A 81 -7.50 -22.39 15.70
N LYS A 82 -8.48 -21.71 15.09
CA LYS A 82 -8.23 -20.64 14.10
C LYS A 82 -8.82 -19.31 14.53
N ILE A 83 -8.08 -18.24 14.24
CA ILE A 83 -8.60 -16.88 14.21
C ILE A 83 -8.80 -16.55 12.73
N LEU A 84 -10.06 -16.45 12.31
CA LEU A 84 -10.42 -16.09 10.96
C LEU A 84 -10.52 -14.57 10.87
N LEU A 85 -9.93 -14.03 9.81
CA LEU A 85 -9.97 -12.61 9.47
C LEU A 85 -10.59 -12.48 8.08
N TYR A 86 -11.64 -11.66 8.01
CA TYR A 86 -12.34 -11.31 6.78
C TYR A 86 -12.16 -9.83 6.51
N ILE A 87 -11.94 -9.49 5.25
CA ILE A 87 -12.17 -8.15 4.74
C ILE A 87 -13.38 -8.25 3.82
N VAL A 88 -14.40 -7.46 4.12
CA VAL A 88 -15.69 -7.48 3.43
C VAL A 88 -15.85 -6.16 2.71
N HIS A 89 -15.99 -6.19 1.39
CA HIS A 89 -16.37 -5.03 0.61
C HIS A 89 -17.89 -5.01 0.41
N LYS A 90 -18.51 -3.82 0.50
CA LYS A 90 -19.97 -3.66 0.36
C LYS A 90 -20.56 -4.28 -0.91
N THR A 91 -19.82 -4.21 -2.01
CA THR A 91 -20.25 -4.65 -3.35
C THR A 91 -19.64 -5.99 -3.79
N SER A 92 -18.30 -6.08 -3.91
CA SER A 92 -17.60 -7.25 -4.45
C SER A 92 -16.19 -7.38 -3.87
N ASN A 93 -15.72 -8.60 -3.67
CA ASN A 93 -14.37 -8.89 -3.17
C ASN A 93 -13.25 -8.40 -4.11
N GLY A 94 -13.52 -8.25 -5.42
CA GLY A 94 -12.55 -7.80 -6.40
C GLY A 94 -12.20 -6.31 -6.28
N LEU A 95 -12.93 -5.57 -5.45
CA LEU A 95 -12.67 -4.17 -5.14
C LEU A 95 -11.83 -3.99 -3.86
N ILE A 96 -11.45 -5.09 -3.20
CA ILE A 96 -10.57 -5.05 -2.04
C ILE A 96 -9.14 -4.79 -2.53
N VAL A 97 -8.61 -3.64 -2.16
CA VAL A 97 -7.27 -3.23 -2.58
C VAL A 97 -6.22 -4.09 -1.85
N PRO A 98 -5.24 -4.69 -2.56
CA PRO A 98 -4.22 -5.53 -1.93
C PRO A 98 -3.38 -4.84 -0.85
N ASP A 99 -3.07 -3.55 -0.97
CA ASP A 99 -2.36 -2.79 0.08
C ASP A 99 -3.18 -2.74 1.38
N ILE A 100 -4.50 -2.56 1.31
CA ILE A 100 -5.40 -2.60 2.48
C ILE A 100 -5.35 -3.98 3.14
N ALA A 101 -5.47 -5.03 2.33
CA ALA A 101 -5.47 -6.40 2.83
C ALA A 101 -4.14 -6.79 3.47
N THR A 102 -3.03 -6.41 2.83
CA THR A 102 -1.67 -6.64 3.34
C THR A 102 -1.44 -5.86 4.64
N GLY A 103 -1.80 -4.57 4.70
CA GLY A 103 -1.64 -3.76 5.91
C GLY A 103 -2.48 -4.27 7.09
N ILE A 104 -3.72 -4.73 6.85
CA ILE A 104 -4.56 -5.35 7.89
C ILE A 104 -3.94 -6.68 8.36
N LYS A 105 -3.47 -7.52 7.43
CA LYS A 105 -2.80 -8.78 7.78
C LYS A 105 -1.57 -8.53 8.65
N GLU A 106 -0.67 -7.63 8.25
CA GLU A 106 0.54 -7.27 9.00
C GLU A 106 0.19 -6.75 10.39
N THR A 107 -0.76 -5.81 10.48
CA THR A 107 -1.24 -5.26 11.75
C THR A 107 -1.74 -6.37 12.68
N MET A 108 -2.54 -7.29 12.17
CA MET A 108 -3.12 -8.40 12.95
C MET A 108 -2.06 -9.42 13.35
N PHE A 109 -1.12 -9.73 12.47
CA PHE A 109 -0.01 -10.64 12.73
C PHE A 109 0.93 -10.09 13.82
N THR A 110 1.41 -8.85 13.68
CA THR A 110 2.26 -8.18 14.68
C THR A 110 1.54 -8.04 16.03
N THR A 111 0.22 -7.79 16.01
CA THR A 111 -0.57 -7.74 17.25
C THR A 111 -0.60 -9.11 17.92
N LEU A 112 -0.82 -10.18 17.15
CA LEU A 112 -0.79 -11.55 17.66
C LEU A 112 0.59 -11.97 18.17
N GLU A 113 1.67 -11.54 17.52
CA GLU A 113 3.05 -11.71 18.00
C GLU A 113 3.23 -11.14 19.39
N ARG A 114 2.97 -9.84 19.54
CA ARG A 114 3.15 -9.13 20.82
C ARG A 114 2.30 -9.73 21.94
N ILE A 115 1.06 -10.10 21.64
CA ILE A 115 0.20 -10.79 22.61
C ILE A 115 0.82 -12.14 22.99
N SER A 116 1.29 -12.92 22.03
CA SER A 116 1.89 -14.24 22.27
C SER A 116 3.17 -14.14 23.10
N GLU A 117 4.06 -13.19 22.77
CA GLU A 117 5.29 -12.90 23.51
C GLU A 117 5.00 -12.53 24.97
N PHE A 118 4.01 -11.67 25.19
CA PHE A 118 3.58 -11.29 26.54
C PHE A 118 3.18 -12.53 27.36
N TYR A 119 2.37 -13.43 26.81
CA TYR A 119 1.97 -14.64 27.53
C TYR A 119 3.12 -15.62 27.74
N GLN A 120 4.02 -15.77 26.77
CA GLN A 120 5.21 -16.62 26.93
C GLN A 120 6.11 -16.10 28.07
N SER A 121 6.30 -14.77 28.15
CA SER A 121 7.08 -14.14 29.21
C SER A 121 6.45 -14.33 30.60
N ALA A 122 5.12 -14.24 30.68
CA ALA A 122 4.37 -14.40 31.92
C ALA A 122 4.38 -15.84 32.47
N VAL A 123 4.58 -16.85 31.60
CA VAL A 123 4.54 -18.26 32.00
C VAL A 123 5.94 -18.81 32.36
N HIS A 124 6.99 -17.98 32.39
CA HIS A 124 8.37 -18.39 32.71
C HIS A 124 8.84 -19.63 31.92
N VAL A 125 8.41 -19.79 30.67
CA VAL A 125 8.90 -20.88 29.81
C VAL A 125 10.29 -20.52 29.33
N SER A 126 11.31 -20.98 30.05
CA SER A 126 12.71 -20.86 29.64
C SER A 126 12.96 -21.72 28.38
N SER A 127 12.88 -21.16 27.18
CA SER A 127 13.45 -21.82 26.01
C SER A 127 13.79 -20.87 24.86
N ASN A 128 15.00 -21.07 24.35
CA ASN A 128 15.77 -20.28 23.39
C ASN A 128 15.24 -20.24 21.93
N SER A 129 13.99 -20.60 21.66
CA SER A 129 13.44 -20.49 20.30
C SER A 129 11.95 -20.81 20.31
N GLN A 130 11.07 -19.81 20.34
CA GLN A 130 9.68 -20.07 20.02
C GLN A 130 9.14 -19.05 19.03
N LYS A 131 9.31 -19.42 17.74
CA LYS A 131 8.45 -18.94 16.66
C LYS A 131 7.01 -18.87 17.16
N LEU A 132 6.31 -17.79 16.79
CA LEU A 132 4.86 -17.66 16.87
C LEU A 132 4.12 -19.01 16.86
N PRO A 133 3.18 -19.23 17.78
CA PRO A 133 2.37 -20.45 17.75
C PRO A 133 1.28 -20.41 16.67
N PHE A 134 1.32 -19.42 15.78
CA PHE A 134 0.40 -19.24 14.66
C PHE A 134 1.14 -19.37 13.34
N HIS A 135 0.48 -20.01 12.37
CA HIS A 135 0.85 -19.95 10.96
C HIS A 135 -0.32 -19.39 10.16
N VAL A 136 -0.01 -18.71 9.05
CA VAL A 136 -1.01 -18.13 8.16
C VAL A 136 -1.51 -19.22 7.21
N GLU A 137 -2.83 -19.28 7.06
CA GLU A 137 -3.50 -20.14 6.09
C GLU A 137 -4.47 -19.31 5.23
N TYR A 138 -4.57 -19.65 3.95
CA TYR A 138 -5.50 -19.05 3.01
C TYR A 138 -6.69 -19.96 2.75
N SER A 139 -7.87 -19.37 2.63
CA SER A 139 -9.11 -20.11 2.45
C SER A 139 -9.42 -20.40 0.99
N CYS A 140 -9.83 -21.63 0.66
CA CYS A 140 -10.52 -21.86 -0.60
C CYS A 140 -11.83 -21.05 -0.67
N SER A 141 -12.48 -20.96 -1.83
CA SER A 141 -13.75 -20.20 -1.96
C SER A 141 -14.91 -20.77 -1.11
N LYS A 142 -14.69 -21.87 -0.40
CA LYS A 142 -15.61 -22.50 0.55
C LYS A 142 -15.03 -22.46 1.96
N LEU A 143 -15.90 -22.30 2.95
CA LEU A 143 -15.56 -21.92 4.33
C LEU A 143 -14.71 -22.95 5.12
N GLU A 144 -14.42 -24.12 4.59
CA GLU A 144 -13.84 -25.23 5.37
C GLU A 144 -12.44 -25.68 4.93
N CYS A 145 -11.91 -25.17 3.82
CA CYS A 145 -10.60 -25.62 3.33
C CYS A 145 -9.58 -24.51 3.40
N PHE A 146 -8.38 -24.89 3.83
CA PHE A 146 -7.27 -24.01 4.06
C PHE A 146 -6.00 -24.60 3.42
N ILE A 147 -5.17 -23.72 2.89
CA ILE A 147 -3.81 -24.02 2.44
C ILE A 147 -2.85 -23.17 3.27
N THR A 148 -1.70 -23.71 3.65
CA THR A 148 -0.68 -22.93 4.36
C THR A 148 -0.11 -21.85 3.44
N GLU A 149 0.32 -20.73 4.02
CA GLU A 149 0.95 -19.65 3.27
C GLU A 149 2.19 -20.13 2.49
N GLU A 150 3.04 -20.94 3.11
CA GLU A 150 4.24 -21.51 2.48
C GLU A 150 3.89 -22.29 1.20
N THR A 151 2.88 -23.15 1.24
CA THR A 151 2.44 -23.89 0.05
C THR A 151 1.79 -22.96 -0.97
N ALA A 152 0.94 -22.03 -0.54
CA ALA A 152 0.27 -21.08 -1.42
C ALA A 152 1.22 -20.12 -2.14
N LEU A 153 2.39 -19.83 -1.59
CA LEU A 153 3.38 -18.97 -2.23
C LEU A 153 4.32 -19.74 -3.17
N THR A 154 4.38 -21.06 -3.06
CA THR A 154 5.33 -21.91 -3.82
C THR A 154 4.69 -22.69 -4.97
N THR A 155 3.37 -22.89 -4.95
CA THR A 155 2.63 -23.59 -6.01
C THR A 155 1.98 -22.58 -6.94
N ASP A 156 2.14 -22.66 -8.27
CA ASP A 156 1.43 -21.76 -9.20
C ASP A 156 -0.10 -21.92 -9.15
N GLU A 157 -0.53 -23.16 -8.95
CA GLU A 157 -1.91 -23.58 -8.89
C GLU A 157 -2.10 -24.56 -7.72
N TRP A 158 -3.11 -24.29 -6.90
CA TRP A 158 -3.56 -25.21 -5.86
C TRP A 158 -4.94 -25.74 -6.16
N ILE A 159 -5.08 -27.06 -6.18
CA ILE A 159 -6.37 -27.74 -6.34
C ILE A 159 -6.86 -28.17 -4.96
N CYS A 160 -8.00 -27.63 -4.54
CA CYS A 160 -8.62 -27.98 -3.28
C CYS A 160 -9.11 -29.44 -3.30
N ASP A 161 -8.53 -30.31 -2.47
CA ASP A 161 -8.85 -31.74 -2.47
C ASP A 161 -10.33 -32.06 -2.25
N LYS A 162 -11.00 -31.28 -1.39
CA LYS A 162 -12.42 -31.48 -1.05
C LYS A 162 -13.36 -30.98 -2.14
N HIS A 163 -13.06 -29.85 -2.75
CA HIS A 163 -13.98 -29.16 -3.66
C HIS A 163 -13.61 -29.30 -5.13
N LYS A 164 -12.42 -29.83 -5.43
CA LYS A 164 -11.83 -29.95 -6.77
C LYS A 164 -11.80 -28.60 -7.53
N LEU A 165 -11.71 -27.51 -6.77
CA LEU A 165 -11.58 -26.15 -7.30
C LEU A 165 -10.10 -25.83 -7.43
N SER A 166 -9.71 -25.38 -8.62
CA SER A 166 -8.41 -24.79 -8.86
C SER A 166 -8.38 -23.34 -8.37
N HIS A 167 -7.28 -22.96 -7.76
CA HIS A 167 -6.99 -21.61 -7.30
C HIS A 167 -5.58 -21.23 -7.75
N THR A 168 -5.48 -20.12 -8.48
CA THR A 168 -4.19 -19.52 -8.86
C THR A 168 -3.64 -18.66 -7.72
N ASN A 169 -2.33 -18.41 -7.75
CA ASN A 169 -1.66 -17.54 -6.78
C ASN A 169 -2.20 -16.12 -6.71
N GLU A 170 -2.78 -15.61 -7.80
CA GLU A 170 -3.40 -14.29 -7.85
C GLU A 170 -4.43 -14.08 -6.73
N LYS A 171 -5.17 -15.15 -6.38
CA LYS A 171 -6.16 -15.12 -5.32
C LYS A 171 -5.56 -14.84 -3.94
N TRP A 172 -4.33 -15.29 -3.70
CA TRP A 172 -3.63 -15.14 -2.42
C TRP A 172 -2.71 -13.91 -2.41
N ASN A 173 -2.29 -13.44 -3.59
CA ASN A 173 -1.44 -12.27 -3.74
C ASN A 173 -2.06 -11.00 -3.14
N ILE A 174 -3.38 -10.92 -3.01
CA ILE A 174 -4.07 -9.83 -2.31
C ILE A 174 -3.55 -9.62 -0.88
N TRP A 175 -3.03 -10.67 -0.23
CA TRP A 175 -2.52 -10.63 1.14
C TRP A 175 -1.00 -10.49 1.26
N ASN A 176 -0.25 -10.53 0.13
CA ASN A 176 1.20 -10.69 0.11
C ASN A 176 1.91 -9.68 -0.80
N GLN A 177 1.28 -8.55 -1.10
CA GLN A 177 1.79 -7.64 -2.12
C GLN A 177 3.17 -7.07 -1.77
N ASN A 178 3.47 -6.90 -0.47
CA ASN A 178 4.75 -6.40 0.01
C ASN A 178 5.90 -7.42 -0.14
N GLN A 179 5.64 -8.73 -0.08
CA GLN A 179 6.69 -9.74 -0.29
C GLN A 179 7.17 -9.82 -1.75
N LYS A 180 6.31 -9.45 -2.72
CA LYS A 180 6.72 -9.31 -4.12
C LYS A 180 7.46 -8.00 -4.41
N LYS A 181 7.25 -6.95 -3.61
CA LYS A 181 8.04 -5.71 -3.70
C LYS A 181 9.50 -5.93 -3.28
N GLU A 182 9.78 -6.90 -2.39
CA GLU A 182 11.15 -7.29 -2.00
C GLU A 182 11.79 -8.35 -2.91
N GLN A 183 11.04 -8.92 -3.86
CA GLN A 183 11.54 -9.84 -4.89
C GLN A 183 11.28 -9.26 -6.29
N CYS A 184 11.87 -8.11 -6.54
CA CYS A 184 12.09 -7.61 -7.89
C CYS A 184 13.02 -8.63 -8.59
N GLU A 185 12.56 -9.28 -9.67
CA GLU A 185 13.39 -10.16 -10.51
C GLU A 185 14.69 -9.40 -10.89
N GLU A 186 15.82 -10.08 -11.11
CA GLU A 186 17.11 -9.43 -11.43
C GLU A 186 17.07 -8.47 -12.65
N ASN A 187 15.96 -8.43 -13.41
CA ASN A 187 15.71 -7.53 -14.53
C ASN A 187 14.62 -6.47 -14.28
N CYS A 188 14.04 -6.41 -13.08
CA CYS A 188 13.12 -5.35 -12.71
C CYS A 188 13.97 -4.08 -12.53
N GLN A 189 13.93 -3.23 -13.56
CA GLN A 189 14.54 -1.90 -13.54
C GLN A 189 13.76 -1.07 -12.51
N GLU A 190 14.10 -1.24 -11.23
CA GLU A 190 13.88 -0.18 -10.26
C GLU A 190 14.44 1.11 -10.83
N ILE A 191 13.79 2.22 -10.51
CA ILE A 191 14.43 3.51 -10.57
C ILE A 191 15.66 3.35 -9.67
N ARG A 192 16.83 3.09 -10.28
CA ARG A 192 18.10 2.95 -9.55
C ARG A 192 18.15 4.06 -8.52
N GLU A 193 18.66 3.83 -7.31
CA GLU A 193 18.76 4.89 -6.29
C GLU A 193 19.40 6.18 -6.86
N GLU A 194 20.32 6.01 -7.81
CA GLU A 194 20.95 7.06 -8.62
C GLU A 194 19.95 8.02 -9.31
N ASN A 195 18.76 7.53 -9.64
CA ASN A 195 17.70 8.23 -10.35
C ASN A 195 16.73 8.99 -9.43
N MET A 196 16.71 8.71 -8.13
CA MET A 196 15.77 9.32 -7.17
C MET A 196 16.11 10.79 -6.91
N ASP A 197 17.37 11.15 -7.04
CA ASP A 197 17.89 12.50 -6.80
C ASP A 197 17.65 13.50 -7.96
N PHE A 198 17.16 13.03 -9.11
CA PHE A 198 16.93 13.89 -10.27
C PHE A 198 15.68 14.74 -10.11
N ILE A 199 15.71 15.92 -10.74
CA ILE A 199 14.55 16.80 -10.89
C ILE A 199 13.70 16.28 -12.07
N PRO A 200 12.38 16.08 -11.91
CA PRO A 200 11.52 15.57 -12.96
C PRO A 200 11.40 16.56 -14.14
N THR A 201 11.48 16.04 -15.35
CA THR A 201 11.36 16.81 -16.60
C THR A 201 9.92 17.26 -16.85
N ASP A 202 9.73 18.23 -17.75
CA ASP A 202 8.40 18.69 -18.17
C ASP A 202 7.54 17.53 -18.71
N GLU A 203 8.16 16.59 -19.44
CA GLU A 203 7.44 15.44 -19.98
C GLU A 203 6.90 14.52 -18.88
N ILE A 204 7.70 14.29 -17.82
CA ILE A 204 7.29 13.49 -16.66
C ILE A 204 6.13 14.19 -15.93
N LEU A 205 6.25 15.49 -15.66
CA LEU A 205 5.22 16.24 -14.94
C LEU A 205 3.91 16.32 -15.74
N ASP A 206 4.01 16.53 -17.04
CA ASP A 206 2.85 16.60 -17.91
C ASP A 206 2.09 15.28 -17.98
N GLU A 207 2.78 14.16 -18.10
CA GLU A 207 2.14 12.84 -18.13
C GLU A 207 1.56 12.47 -16.76
N LEU A 208 2.29 12.78 -15.69
CA LEU A 208 1.84 12.54 -14.33
C LEU A 208 0.55 13.32 -13.99
N ALA A 209 0.40 14.54 -14.52
CA ALA A 209 -0.80 15.33 -14.32
C ALA A 209 -2.08 14.66 -14.87
N HIS A 210 -1.96 13.81 -15.89
CA HIS A 210 -3.10 13.08 -16.48
C HIS A 210 -3.55 11.88 -15.63
N VAL A 211 -2.68 11.34 -14.76
CA VAL A 211 -2.97 10.12 -13.97
C VAL A 211 -3.33 10.40 -12.50
N ILE A 212 -2.90 11.53 -11.95
CA ILE A 212 -3.21 11.90 -10.55
C ILE A 212 -4.71 12.14 -10.36
N GLY A 213 -5.35 12.90 -11.25
CA GLY A 213 -6.78 13.19 -11.15
C GLY A 213 -7.17 13.98 -9.90
N VAL A 214 -8.21 13.53 -9.18
CA VAL A 214 -8.87 14.29 -8.09
C VAL A 214 -8.02 14.52 -6.84
N VAL A 215 -6.91 13.81 -6.67
CA VAL A 215 -6.04 13.94 -5.48
C VAL A 215 -4.92 14.97 -5.66
N SER A 216 -4.92 15.71 -6.76
CA SER A 216 -3.89 16.72 -7.09
C SER A 216 -3.73 17.79 -6.01
N PHE A 217 -4.82 18.20 -5.37
CA PHE A 217 -4.77 19.19 -4.29
C PHE A 217 -4.08 18.66 -3.04
N GLN A 218 -4.42 17.43 -2.61
CA GLN A 218 -3.74 16.77 -1.49
C GLN A 218 -2.25 16.55 -1.82
N LEU A 219 -1.94 16.21 -3.07
CA LEU A 219 -0.56 16.07 -3.52
C LEU A 219 0.21 17.39 -3.37
N GLY A 220 -0.41 18.53 -3.73
CA GLY A 220 0.19 19.84 -3.51
C GLY A 220 0.56 20.12 -2.06
N VAL A 221 -0.27 19.67 -1.11
CA VAL A 221 0.01 19.78 0.33
C VAL A 221 1.20 18.91 0.74
N GLU A 222 1.23 17.64 0.30
CA GLU A 222 2.35 16.71 0.57
C GLU A 222 3.67 17.19 -0.04
N LEU A 223 3.60 17.89 -1.17
CA LEU A 223 4.74 18.54 -1.83
C LEU A 223 5.19 19.83 -1.13
N GLY A 224 4.54 20.24 -0.04
CA GLY A 224 4.92 21.39 0.77
C GLY A 224 4.40 22.75 0.26
N LEU A 225 3.49 22.78 -0.71
CA LEU A 225 2.91 24.03 -1.18
C LEU A 225 1.94 24.61 -0.14
N SER A 226 1.98 25.94 0.01
CA SER A 226 1.04 26.64 0.89
C SER A 226 -0.40 26.54 0.39
N ILE A 227 -1.37 26.50 1.31
CA ILE A 227 -2.80 26.49 0.99
C ILE A 227 -3.17 27.67 0.09
N THR A 228 -2.65 28.88 0.40
CA THR A 228 -2.86 30.07 -0.43
C THR A 228 -2.39 29.87 -1.87
N SER A 229 -1.29 29.16 -2.08
CA SER A 229 -0.79 28.85 -3.41
C SER A 229 -1.70 27.90 -4.18
N LEU A 230 -2.28 26.92 -3.50
CA LEU A 230 -3.20 25.96 -4.06
C LEU A 230 -4.56 26.60 -4.39
N ASP A 231 -5.06 27.49 -3.53
CA ASP A 231 -6.30 28.25 -3.77
C ASP A 231 -6.20 29.12 -5.03
N ILE A 232 -5.05 29.79 -5.23
CA ILE A 232 -4.78 30.57 -6.45
C ILE A 232 -4.80 29.66 -7.68
N ILE A 233 -4.13 28.51 -7.63
CA ILE A 233 -4.11 27.54 -8.75
C ILE A 233 -5.52 27.05 -9.07
N GLN A 234 -6.30 26.72 -8.04
CA GLN A 234 -7.67 26.25 -8.21
C GLN A 234 -8.56 27.33 -8.83
N HIS A 235 -8.43 28.58 -8.38
CA HIS A 235 -9.14 29.72 -8.95
C HIS A 235 -8.78 29.94 -10.42
N ASP A 236 -7.49 29.95 -10.76
CA ASP A 236 -7.00 30.29 -12.10
C ASP A 236 -7.29 29.21 -13.14
N ASN A 237 -7.39 27.95 -12.73
CA ASN A 237 -7.62 26.81 -13.63
C ASN A 237 -9.05 26.24 -13.55
N GLY A 238 -9.93 26.85 -12.76
CA GLY A 238 -11.37 26.56 -12.73
C GLY A 238 -11.71 25.12 -12.33
N ARG A 239 -12.33 24.35 -13.24
CA ARG A 239 -12.71 22.93 -13.02
C ARG A 239 -11.81 21.94 -13.76
N ASP A 240 -10.78 22.41 -14.45
CA ASP A 240 -9.87 21.56 -15.20
C ASP A 240 -8.84 20.94 -14.24
N LEU A 241 -9.11 19.70 -13.81
CA LEU A 241 -8.26 18.98 -12.87
C LEU A 241 -6.86 18.69 -13.42
N VAL A 242 -6.72 18.51 -14.74
CA VAL A 242 -5.41 18.26 -15.36
C VAL A 242 -4.61 19.56 -15.37
N ALA A 243 -5.23 20.68 -15.74
CA ALA A 243 -4.57 21.99 -15.70
C ALA A 243 -4.17 22.39 -14.27
N GLN A 244 -5.04 22.16 -13.29
CA GLN A 244 -4.72 22.36 -11.87
C GLN A 244 -3.54 21.49 -11.43
N CYS A 245 -3.55 20.19 -11.76
CA CYS A 245 -2.49 19.27 -11.39
C CYS A 245 -1.14 19.66 -12.00
N LYS A 246 -1.13 20.04 -13.29
CA LYS A 246 0.05 20.60 -13.95
C LYS A 246 0.56 21.83 -13.19
N ALA A 247 -0.31 22.81 -12.94
CA ALA A 247 0.06 24.03 -12.25
C ALA A 247 0.65 23.77 -10.84
N ILE A 248 0.11 22.79 -10.10
CA ILE A 248 0.65 22.33 -8.82
C ILE A 248 2.07 21.78 -8.99
N LEU A 249 2.27 20.83 -9.90
CA LEU A 249 3.56 20.18 -10.13
C LEU A 249 4.63 21.18 -10.59
N TYR A 250 4.29 22.10 -11.50
CA TYR A 250 5.20 23.14 -11.97
C TYR A 250 5.51 24.17 -10.89
N LYS A 251 4.53 24.51 -10.03
CA LYS A 251 4.75 25.43 -8.92
C LYS A 251 5.67 24.82 -7.87
N TRP A 252 5.44 23.56 -7.49
CA TRP A 252 6.32 22.80 -6.61
C TRP A 252 7.76 22.73 -7.15
N ARG A 253 7.95 22.39 -8.43
CA ARG A 253 9.29 22.32 -9.01
C ARG A 253 10.04 23.66 -9.00
N LYS A 254 9.33 24.79 -9.00
CA LYS A 254 9.92 26.14 -8.89
C LYS A 254 10.13 26.58 -7.45
N ASP A 255 9.49 25.92 -6.49
CA ASP A 255 9.63 26.24 -5.07
C ASP A 255 10.91 25.59 -4.54
N LEU A 256 11.93 26.42 -4.28
CA LEU A 256 13.24 25.96 -3.82
C LEU A 256 13.30 25.67 -2.31
N THR A 257 12.18 25.75 -1.59
CA THR A 257 12.12 25.39 -0.16
C THR A 257 12.43 23.92 0.07
N VAL A 258 12.00 23.05 -0.84
CA VAL A 258 12.30 21.62 -0.86
C VAL A 258 12.92 21.29 -2.23
N LYS A 259 14.05 20.57 -2.25
CA LYS A 259 14.67 20.15 -3.51
C LYS A 259 13.66 19.27 -4.29
N PRO A 260 13.24 19.66 -5.50
CA PRO A 260 12.13 19.00 -6.18
C PRO A 260 12.61 17.74 -6.91
N THR A 261 12.90 16.69 -6.15
CA THR A 261 13.43 15.42 -6.67
C THR A 261 12.33 14.41 -6.98
N ILE A 262 12.65 13.41 -7.80
CA ILE A 262 11.79 12.24 -8.06
C ILE A 262 11.45 11.52 -6.74
N GLU A 263 12.38 11.46 -5.79
CA GLU A 263 12.15 10.90 -4.45
C GLU A 263 11.04 11.61 -3.69
N VAL A 264 11.08 12.94 -3.63
CA VAL A 264 10.05 13.75 -2.95
C VAL A 264 8.70 13.53 -3.61
N LEU A 265 8.67 13.50 -4.95
CA LEU A 265 7.44 13.25 -5.70
C LEU A 265 6.91 11.83 -5.47
N HIS A 266 7.77 10.83 -5.42
CA HIS A 266 7.44 9.44 -5.14
C HIS A 266 6.79 9.30 -3.76
N ASN A 267 7.44 9.83 -2.72
CA ASN A 267 6.93 9.80 -1.35
C ASN A 267 5.57 10.53 -1.24
N ALA A 268 5.43 11.69 -1.87
CA ALA A 268 4.17 12.43 -1.87
C ALA A 268 3.04 11.65 -2.58
N LEU A 269 3.32 10.95 -3.69
CA LEU A 269 2.35 10.10 -4.39
C LEU A 269 1.90 8.90 -3.55
N VAL A 270 2.81 8.31 -2.78
CA VAL A 270 2.49 7.24 -1.83
C VAL A 270 1.57 7.76 -0.73
N ASN A 271 1.88 8.92 -0.15
CA ASN A 271 1.07 9.52 0.92
C ASN A 271 -0.36 9.84 0.49
N VAL A 272 -0.56 10.24 -0.78
CA VAL A 272 -1.91 10.51 -1.31
C VAL A 272 -2.63 9.26 -1.86
N GLY A 273 -2.08 8.07 -1.64
CA GLY A 273 -2.71 6.80 -2.02
C GLY A 273 -2.72 6.53 -3.53
N LYS A 274 -1.86 7.18 -4.32
CA LYS A 274 -1.71 6.91 -5.76
C LYS A 274 -0.71 5.80 -6.06
N GLY A 275 0.12 5.45 -5.08
CA GLY A 275 1.20 4.48 -5.25
C GLY A 275 2.32 5.02 -6.15
N SER A 276 3.49 4.37 -6.10
CA SER A 276 4.65 4.76 -6.90
C SER A 276 4.61 4.31 -8.36
N GLN A 277 3.76 3.32 -8.66
CA GLN A 277 3.70 2.65 -9.96
C GLN A 277 3.48 3.62 -11.13
N CYS A 278 2.61 4.62 -10.95
CA CYS A 278 2.34 5.60 -12.01
C CYS A 278 3.58 6.44 -12.38
N LEU A 279 4.39 6.84 -11.39
CA LEU A 279 5.61 7.58 -11.62
C LEU A 279 6.70 6.69 -12.22
N GLU A 280 6.80 5.44 -11.75
CA GLU A 280 7.75 4.45 -12.27
C GLU A 280 7.50 4.11 -13.74
N GLU A 281 6.25 3.92 -14.14
CA GLU A 281 5.87 3.65 -15.54
C GLU A 281 6.22 4.83 -16.46
N ILE A 282 5.97 6.06 -16.01
CA ILE A 282 6.30 7.28 -16.76
C ILE A 282 7.81 7.44 -16.90
N ILE A 283 8.57 7.21 -15.82
CA ILE A 283 10.03 7.29 -15.85
C ILE A 283 10.61 6.22 -16.79
N LYS A 284 10.08 4.99 -16.76
CA LYS A 284 10.48 3.92 -17.67
C LYS A 284 10.19 4.27 -19.13
N SER A 285 9.05 4.92 -19.42
CA SER A 285 8.66 5.25 -20.79
C SER A 285 9.43 6.43 -21.39
N LYS A 286 9.81 7.43 -20.57
CA LYS A 286 10.50 8.65 -21.02
C LYS A 286 12.02 8.63 -20.85
N GLY A 287 12.50 7.80 -19.93
CA GLY A 287 13.89 7.80 -19.46
C GLY A 287 14.18 9.00 -18.55
N VAL A 288 15.16 8.83 -17.66
CA VAL A 288 15.63 9.92 -16.79
C VAL A 288 16.64 10.76 -17.58
N LYS A 289 16.23 11.92 -18.05
CA LYS A 289 17.15 12.93 -18.59
C LYS A 289 17.45 13.94 -17.50
N LYS A 290 18.72 14.33 -17.36
CA LYS A 290 19.11 15.40 -16.44
C LYS A 290 18.38 16.68 -16.85
N TYR A 291 17.48 17.15 -15.99
CA TYR A 291 16.88 18.47 -16.14
C TYR A 291 17.97 19.53 -15.96
N ILE A 292 18.08 20.43 -16.94
CA ILE A 292 18.96 21.60 -16.88
C ILE A 292 18.02 22.80 -16.86
N PRO A 293 17.97 23.58 -15.76
CA PRO A 293 17.18 24.81 -15.68
C PRO A 293 17.50 25.75 -16.85
N GLU A 294 16.51 26.48 -17.36
CA GLU A 294 16.73 27.42 -18.48
C GLU A 294 17.81 28.47 -18.16
N GLU A 295 17.91 28.88 -16.90
CA GLU A 295 18.95 29.80 -16.40
C GLU A 295 20.37 29.22 -16.55
N GLU A 296 20.54 27.90 -16.37
CA GLU A 296 21.82 27.21 -16.58
C GLU A 296 22.09 26.94 -18.07
N LYS A 297 21.05 26.76 -18.89
CA LYS A 297 21.23 26.59 -20.35
C LYS A 297 21.87 27.82 -20.99
N ASP A 298 21.50 29.02 -20.54
CA ASP A 298 22.08 30.27 -21.03
C ASP A 298 23.56 30.42 -20.62
N GLU A 299 23.94 29.97 -19.43
CA GLU A 299 25.35 29.94 -19.01
C GLU A 299 26.17 28.89 -19.76
N VAL A 300 25.62 27.70 -19.97
CA VAL A 300 26.28 26.62 -20.71
C VAL A 300 26.47 27.00 -22.18
N GLU A 301 25.47 27.65 -22.80
CA GLU A 301 25.60 28.21 -24.15
C GLU A 301 26.65 29.32 -24.22
N LYS A 302 26.70 30.22 -23.23
CA LYS A 302 27.72 31.27 -23.17
C LYS A 302 29.13 30.67 -23.04
N LYS A 303 29.34 29.73 -22.12
CA LYS A 303 30.63 29.03 -21.94
C LYS A 303 31.03 28.24 -23.19
N GLY A 304 30.07 27.63 -23.89
CA GLY A 304 30.29 26.95 -25.16
C GLY A 304 30.74 27.91 -26.28
N LYS A 305 30.09 29.08 -26.39
CA LYS A 305 30.46 30.13 -27.36
C LYS A 305 31.84 30.72 -27.06
N GLU A 306 32.16 30.98 -25.79
CA GLU A 306 33.47 31.48 -25.36
C GLU A 306 34.61 30.50 -25.64
N LYS A 307 34.40 29.21 -25.37
CA LYS A 307 35.41 28.17 -25.64
C LYS A 307 35.71 28.04 -27.14
N ASN A 308 34.69 28.13 -27.99
CA ASN A 308 34.82 28.06 -29.44
C ASN A 308 35.55 29.31 -30.01
N ILE A 309 35.35 30.48 -29.41
CA ILE A 309 36.11 31.69 -29.75
C ILE A 309 37.59 31.53 -29.35
N LEU A 310 37.86 31.00 -28.16
CA LEU A 310 39.23 30.79 -27.66
C LEU A 310 40.01 29.79 -28.53
N GLU A 311 39.36 28.72 -28.98
CA GLU A 311 39.94 27.73 -29.90
C GLU A 311 40.27 28.34 -31.26
N LYS A 312 39.38 29.18 -31.82
CA LYS A 312 39.63 29.91 -33.07
C LYS A 312 40.79 30.91 -32.95
N MET A 313 40.91 31.61 -31.81
CA MET A 313 42.03 32.53 -31.55
C MET A 313 43.37 31.80 -31.43
N ASN A 314 43.40 30.63 -30.79
CA ASN A 314 44.60 29.80 -30.68
C ASN A 314 45.02 29.20 -32.03
N HIS A 315 44.07 28.86 -32.90
CA HIS A 315 44.37 28.42 -34.26
C HIS A 315 44.97 29.56 -35.12
N PHE A 316 44.56 30.80 -34.91
CA PHE A 316 45.13 31.97 -35.61
C PHE A 316 46.56 32.29 -35.16
N LYS A 317 46.87 32.12 -33.86
CA LYS A 317 48.23 32.35 -33.33
C LYS A 317 49.26 31.32 -33.82
N LYS A 318 48.85 30.12 -34.21
CA LYS A 318 49.74 29.08 -34.76
C LYS A 318 50.05 29.24 -36.26
N LYS A 319 49.41 30.19 -36.95
CA LYS A 319 49.58 30.45 -38.39
C LYS A 319 50.38 31.72 -38.71
N LYS A 320 50.92 32.39 -37.70
CA LYS A 320 51.95 33.44 -37.82
C LYS A 320 53.27 32.88 -37.30
#